data_AF-A0A5K1FIC2-F1
#
_entry.id   AF-A0A5K1FIC2-F1
#
_cell.length_a   1.000
_cell.length_b   1.000
_cell.length_c   1.000
_cell.angle_alpha   90.00
_cell.angle_beta   90.00
_cell.angle_gamma   90.00
#
_symmetry.space_group_name_H-M   'P 1'
#
loop_
_entity.id
_entity.type
_entity.pdbx_description
1 polymer ?
#
loop_
_entity_poly.entity_id
_entity_poly.type
_entity_poly.pdbx_seq_one_letter_code
_entity_poly.pdbx_strand_id
1 'polypeptide(L)'
;CRRGRKTVRTEGLTDEWGGFTIELPSEIHAWPMLEASCKVRFLQMPQINSSCYPGYHIDPTSMRELSNSNGSRVYDMGIVWIRNLAGCSL
;
A
#
# COMPACT_ATOMS: atom_id res chain seq x y z
N CYS A 1 29.07 -6.98 -12.32
CA CYS A 1 27.81 -7.55 -11.80
C CYS A 1 26.83 -6.44 -11.45
N ARG A 2 25.73 -6.26 -12.21
CA ARG A 2 24.65 -5.36 -11.77
C ARG A 2 23.97 -6.05 -10.58
N ARG A 3 24.18 -5.55 -9.36
CA ARG A 3 23.37 -5.97 -8.20
C ARG A 3 21.92 -5.66 -8.54
N GLY A 4 21.12 -6.70 -8.80
CA GLY A 4 19.68 -6.54 -8.97
C GLY A 4 19.12 -5.80 -7.75
N ARG A 5 18.22 -4.85 -7.98
CA ARG A 5 17.52 -4.15 -6.90
C ARG A 5 16.71 -5.20 -6.14
N LYS A 6 17.10 -5.50 -4.90
CA LYS A 6 16.33 -6.38 -4.02
C LYS A 6 14.99 -5.68 -3.77
N THR A 7 13.89 -6.36 -4.07
CA THR A 7 12.54 -5.90 -3.72
C THR A 7 12.01 -6.83 -2.65
N VAL A 8 11.45 -6.28 -1.59
CA VAL A 8 10.77 -7.03 -0.53
C VAL A 8 9.30 -6.63 -0.57
N ARG A 9 8.40 -7.61 -0.39
CA ARG A 9 6.95 -7.42 -0.41
C ARG A 9 6.36 -8.08 0.84
N THR A 10 5.36 -7.42 1.40
CA THR A 10 4.52 -7.92 2.50
C THR A 10 3.07 -7.62 2.11
N GLU A 11 2.15 -8.44 2.60
CA GLU A 11 0.73 -8.37 2.25
C GLU A 11 -0.09 -8.37 3.53
N GLY A 12 -1.24 -7.71 3.50
CA GLY A 12 -2.18 -7.64 4.60
C GLY A 12 -3.61 -7.53 4.10
N LEU A 13 -4.55 -7.75 4.99
CA LEU A 13 -5.97 -7.58 4.73
C LEU A 13 -6.45 -6.27 5.36
N THR A 14 -7.44 -5.67 4.73
CA THR A 14 -8.18 -4.57 5.35
C THR A 14 -9.20 -5.13 6.33
N ASP A 15 -9.46 -4.39 7.40
CA ASP A 15 -10.54 -4.66 8.33
C ASP A 15 -11.92 -4.29 7.74
N GLU A 16 -12.97 -4.45 8.55
CA GLU A 16 -14.36 -4.16 8.19
C GLU A 16 -14.66 -2.68 7.90
N TRP A 17 -13.77 -1.76 8.32
CA TRP A 17 -13.85 -0.33 8.01
C TRP A 17 -12.92 0.08 6.88
N GLY A 18 -12.19 -0.85 6.27
CA GLY A 18 -11.19 -0.57 5.23
C GLY A 18 -9.83 -0.11 5.76
N GLY A 19 -9.62 -0.13 7.07
CA GLY A 19 -8.33 0.14 7.71
C GLY A 19 -7.37 -1.03 7.53
N PHE A 20 -6.06 -0.76 7.50
CA PHE A 20 -5.04 -1.81 7.45
C PHE A 20 -3.80 -1.40 8.24
N THR A 21 -3.16 -2.38 8.87
CA THR A 21 -1.82 -2.24 9.46
C THR A 21 -0.96 -3.36 8.92
N ILE A 22 0.25 -3.04 8.46
CA ILE A 22 1.18 -4.01 7.93
C ILE A 22 2.52 -3.83 8.62
N GLU A 23 3.07 -4.93 9.13
CA GLU A 23 4.44 -4.95 9.64
C GLU A 23 5.43 -4.97 8.49
N LEU A 24 6.39 -4.03 8.52
CA LEU A 24 7.46 -4.01 7.54
C LEU A 24 8.40 -5.20 7.79
N PRO A 25 8.84 -5.91 6.72
CA PRO A 25 9.84 -6.95 6.83
C PRO A 25 11.13 -6.45 7.48
N SER A 26 11.76 -7.27 8.32
CA SER A 26 12.96 -6.89 9.07
C SER A 26 14.14 -6.55 8.15
N GLU A 27 14.19 -7.11 6.94
CA GLU A 27 15.23 -6.87 5.95
C GLU A 27 15.27 -5.42 5.45
N ILE A 28 14.19 -4.67 5.65
CA ILE A 28 14.05 -3.29 5.18
C ILE A 28 13.98 -2.25 6.30
N HIS A 29 14.03 -2.65 7.58
CA HIS A 29 13.98 -1.69 8.71
C HIS A 29 15.11 -0.66 8.68
N ALA A 30 16.28 -1.03 8.16
CA ALA A 30 17.43 -0.14 8.02
C ALA A 30 17.48 0.64 6.70
N TRP A 31 16.49 0.49 5.81
CA TRP A 31 16.52 1.20 4.53
C TRP A 31 16.28 2.70 4.74
N PRO A 32 17.12 3.56 4.14
CA PRO A 32 16.89 4.99 4.16
C PRO A 32 15.69 5.33 3.27
N MET A 33 14.94 6.36 3.65
CA MET A 33 13.86 6.94 2.85
C MET A 33 12.80 5.92 2.40
N LEU A 34 12.31 5.11 3.35
CA LEU A 34 11.27 4.12 3.09
C LEU A 34 9.98 4.77 2.58
N GLU A 35 9.68 5.98 3.04
CA GLU A 35 8.54 6.79 2.64
C GLU A 35 8.51 7.10 1.13
N ALA A 36 9.69 7.26 0.51
CA ALA A 36 9.83 7.50 -0.92
C ALA A 36 9.99 6.20 -1.74
N SER A 37 10.39 5.11 -1.09
CA SER A 37 10.78 3.85 -1.74
C SER A 37 9.68 2.79 -1.73
N CYS A 38 8.79 2.82 -0.72
CA CYS A 38 7.71 1.87 -0.56
C CYS A 38 6.50 2.25 -1.42
N LYS A 39 5.77 1.25 -1.92
CA LYS A 39 4.52 1.43 -2.66
C LYS A 39 3.50 0.41 -2.17
N VAL A 40 2.35 0.86 -1.73
CA VAL A 40 1.20 0.00 -1.42
C VAL A 40 0.33 -0.12 -2.67
N ARG A 41 -0.20 -1.32 -2.89
CA ARG A 41 -1.12 -1.63 -3.98
C ARG A 41 -2.20 -2.57 -3.44
N PHE A 42 -3.43 -2.39 -3.89
CA PHE A 42 -4.47 -3.39 -3.72
C PHE A 42 -4.14 -4.61 -4.58
N LEU A 43 -4.25 -5.78 -3.97
CA LEU A 43 -3.96 -7.06 -4.64
C LEU A 43 -5.24 -7.77 -5.05
N GLN A 44 -6.24 -7.74 -4.18
CA GLN A 44 -7.51 -8.40 -4.38
C GLN A 44 -8.61 -7.61 -3.70
N MET A 45 -9.73 -7.43 -4.40
CA MET A 45 -10.93 -6.82 -3.85
C MET A 45 -11.92 -7.94 -3.47
N PRO A 46 -12.69 -7.80 -2.37
CA PRO A 46 -13.73 -8.77 -2.05
C PRO A 46 -14.74 -8.84 -3.20
N GLN A 47 -14.93 -10.05 -3.75
CA GLN A 47 -15.75 -10.30 -4.94
C GLN A 47 -17.26 -10.27 -4.66
N ILE A 48 -17.67 -9.90 -3.45
CA ILE A 48 -19.07 -9.99 -3.02
C ILE A 48 -19.80 -8.72 -3.48
N ASN A 49 -20.58 -8.85 -4.56
CA ASN A 49 -21.60 -7.90 -5.02
C ASN A 49 -21.16 -6.45 -5.27
N SER A 50 -19.87 -6.19 -5.49
CA SER A 50 -19.40 -4.83 -5.80
C SER A 50 -19.40 -4.59 -7.30
N SER A 51 -20.15 -3.60 -7.77
CA SER A 51 -20.13 -3.08 -9.16
C SER A 51 -18.79 -2.43 -9.55
N CYS A 52 -17.75 -2.62 -8.73
CA CYS A 52 -16.41 -2.08 -8.90
C CYS A 52 -15.49 -3.05 -9.64
N TYR A 53 -15.91 -3.57 -10.80
CA TYR A 53 -15.02 -4.19 -11.77
C TYR A 53 -15.60 -3.97 -13.19
N PRO A 54 -14.81 -3.53 -14.20
CA PRO A 54 -13.36 -3.75 -14.35
C PRO A 54 -12.53 -2.47 -14.57
N GLY A 55 -11.29 -2.49 -14.05
CA GLY A 55 -10.32 -1.40 -14.19
C GLY A 55 -10.40 -0.42 -13.03
N TYR A 56 -9.55 -0.62 -12.03
CA TYR A 56 -9.38 0.36 -10.96
C TYR A 56 -8.04 1.06 -11.11
N HIS A 57 -8.06 2.38 -10.96
CA HIS A 57 -6.85 3.15 -10.74
C HIS A 57 -6.67 3.35 -9.24
N ILE A 58 -5.47 3.02 -8.76
CA ILE A 58 -5.07 3.34 -7.40
C ILE A 58 -4.33 4.67 -7.48
N ASP A 59 -4.86 5.69 -6.82
CA ASP A 59 -4.13 6.94 -6.70
C ASP A 59 -2.87 6.69 -5.88
N PRO A 60 -1.67 6.96 -6.42
CA PRO A 60 -0.44 6.75 -5.68
C PRO A 60 -0.47 7.62 -4.43
N THR A 61 -0.46 6.97 -3.25
CA THR A 61 -0.45 7.68 -1.97
C THR A 61 0.99 7.79 -1.48
N SER A 62 1.38 9.00 -1.08
CA SER A 62 2.67 9.23 -0.45
C SER A 62 2.63 8.79 1.00
N MET A 63 3.57 7.94 1.39
CA MET A 63 3.78 7.53 2.77
C MET A 63 4.43 8.69 3.53
N ARG A 64 4.06 8.89 4.80
CA ARG A 64 4.64 9.90 5.69
C ARG A 64 5.15 9.22 6.95
N GLU A 65 6.38 9.51 7.35
CA GLU A 65 6.87 9.08 8.66
C GLU A 65 6.14 9.86 9.76
N LEU A 66 5.50 9.14 10.68
CA LEU A 66 4.83 9.73 11.84
C LEU A 66 5.78 9.88 13.02
N SER A 67 6.62 8.87 13.25
CA SER A 67 7.53 8.86 14.38
C SER A 67 8.74 7.96 14.15
N ASN A 68 9.85 8.38 14.75
CA ASN A 68 11.09 7.63 14.85
C ASN A 68 11.59 7.73 16.29
N SER A 69 10.80 7.22 17.23
CA SER A 69 11.17 7.14 18.63
C SER A 69 11.60 5.72 18.97
N ASN A 70 12.78 5.58 19.59
CA ASN A 70 13.23 4.33 20.20
C ASN A 70 13.43 3.14 19.23
N GLY A 71 13.83 3.42 17.99
CA GLY A 71 14.18 2.39 16.99
C GLY A 71 12.99 1.78 16.25
N SER A 72 11.76 2.16 16.61
CA SER A 72 10.55 1.81 15.87
C SER A 72 10.16 2.98 14.96
N ARG A 73 10.00 2.70 13.66
CA ARG A 73 9.50 3.67 12.69
C ARG A 73 8.06 3.35 12.34
N VAL A 74 7.18 4.32 12.55
CA VAL A 74 5.77 4.22 12.18
C VAL A 74 5.51 5.18 11.04
N TYR A 75 4.81 4.68 10.03
CA TYR A 75 4.49 5.44 8.84
C TYR A 75 2.99 5.45 8.62
N ASP A 76 2.48 6.62 8.25
CA ASP A 76 1.11 6.81 7.81
C ASP A 76 1.06 6.72 6.29
N MET A 77 0.16 5.88 5.79
CA MET A 77 -0.10 5.78 4.35
C MET A 77 -1.19 6.78 3.92
N GLY A 78 -1.94 7.37 4.86
CA GLY A 78 -3.13 8.15 4.54
C GLY A 78 -4.24 7.29 3.93
N ILE A 79 -5.17 7.95 3.21
CA ILE A 79 -6.31 7.29 2.59
C ILE A 79 -5.96 6.90 1.14
N VAL A 80 -6.09 5.60 0.85
CA VAL A 80 -5.95 5.08 -0.51
C VAL A 80 -7.33 4.96 -1.15
N TRP A 81 -7.54 5.71 -2.23
CA TRP A 81 -8.81 5.68 -2.96
C TRP A 81 -8.76 4.67 -4.11
N ILE A 82 -9.80 3.84 -4.20
CA ILE A 82 -10.07 3.00 -5.36
C ILE A 82 -11.08 3.73 -6.22
N ARG A 83 -10.69 4.11 -7.44
CA ARG A 83 -11.63 4.69 -8.41
C ARG A 83 -12.02 3.64 -9.42
N ASN A 84 -13.33 3.52 -9.66
CA ASN A 84 -13.84 2.77 -10.79
C ASN A 84 -13.53 3.56 -12.07
N LEU A 85 -12.79 2.95 -13.01
CA LEU A 85 -12.65 3.48 -14.37
C LEU A 85 -13.91 3.10 -15.15
N ALA A 86 -15.03 3.73 -14.81
CA ALA A 86 -16.28 3.50 -15.50
C ALA A 86 -16.21 4.12 -16.90
N GLY A 87 -15.78 3.31 -17.87
CA GLY A 87 -16.23 3.41 -19.25
C GLY A 87 -17.51 2.59 -19.43
N CYS A 88 -18.55 2.84 -18.61
CA CYS A 88 -19.89 2.30 -18.82
C CYS A 88 -20.88 3.45 -18.91
N SER A 89 -21.26 3.79 -20.14
CA SER A 89 -22.46 4.57 -20.44
C SER A 89 -23.70 3.79 -19.99
N LEU A 90 -24.60 4.49 -19.28
CA LEU A 90 -26.00 4.09 -19.11
C LEU A 90 -26.72 4.02 -20.46
#